data_AF-A0A355QAI7-F1
#
_entry.id   AF-A0A355QAI7-F1
#
_cell.length_a   1.000
_cell.length_b   1.000
_cell.length_c   1.000
_cell.angle_alpha   90.00
_cell.angle_beta   90.00
_cell.angle_gamma   90.00
#
_symmetry.space_group_name_H-M   'P 1'
#
loop_
_entity.id
_entity.type
_entity.pdbx_description
1 polymer ?
#
loop_
_entity_poly.entity_id
_entity_poly.type
_entity_poly.pdbx_seq_one_letter_code
_entity_poly.pdbx_strand_id
1 'polypeptide(L)' 'VGKQASLVVLDAADPIDALRLRPARLAVISKGKLVSTQPRADATMNLPGRPTIKNRRHPIPQSR' A
#
# COMPACT_ATOMS: atom_id res chain seq x y z
N VAL A 1 3.65 -17.65 -16.52
CA VAL A 1 4.65 -18.24 -15.60
C VAL A 1 6.01 -18.32 -16.31
N GLY A 2 7.15 -18.30 -15.59
CA GLY A 2 8.49 -18.40 -16.22
C GLY A 2 9.33 -17.11 -16.26
N LYS A 3 8.91 -16.02 -15.59
CA LYS A 3 9.74 -14.83 -15.35
C LYS A 3 10.38 -14.88 -13.97
N GLN A 4 11.43 -14.09 -13.77
CA GLN A 4 12.05 -13.91 -12.45
C GLN A 4 10.98 -13.41 -11.46
N ALA A 5 10.87 -14.08 -10.31
CA ALA A 5 9.93 -13.74 -9.25
C ALA A 5 10.37 -12.47 -8.50
N SER A 6 10.38 -11.34 -9.21
CA SER A 6 10.72 -10.02 -8.69
C SER A 6 9.50 -9.11 -8.81
N LEU A 7 9.04 -8.56 -7.68
CA LEU A 7 7.88 -7.68 -7.62
C LEU A 7 7.91 -6.80 -6.36
N VAL A 8 7.02 -5.81 -6.32
CA VAL A 8 6.80 -4.95 -5.16
C VAL A 8 5.31 -4.93 -4.82
N VAL A 9 4.99 -4.97 -3.53
CA VAL A 9 3.62 -4.78 -3.02
C VAL A 9 3.52 -3.37 -2.43
N LEU A 10 2.59 -2.58 -2.97
CA LEU A 10 2.36 -1.20 -2.55
C LEU A 10 1.09 -1.09 -1.69
N ASP A 11 1.11 -0.20 -0.69
CA ASP A 11 -0.07 0.15 0.09
C ASP A 11 -1.03 1.09 -0.67
N ALA A 12 -1.54 0.65 -1.81
CA ALA A 12 -2.43 1.40 -2.68
C ALA A 12 -3.62 0.55 -3.13
N ALA A 13 -4.77 1.19 -3.38
CA ALA A 13 -5.98 0.53 -3.85
C ALA A 13 -6.00 0.36 -5.38
N ASP A 14 -5.41 1.31 -6.11
CA ASP A 14 -5.33 1.35 -7.57
C ASP A 14 -4.06 2.10 -8.03
N PRO A 15 -3.76 2.17 -9.35
CA PRO A 15 -2.60 2.90 -9.86
C PRO A 15 -2.62 4.41 -9.60
N ILE A 16 -3.80 5.03 -9.52
CA ILE A 16 -3.95 6.46 -9.23
C ILE A 16 -3.52 6.72 -7.78
N ASP A 17 -3.96 5.87 -6.85
CA ASP A 17 -3.53 5.89 -5.45
C ASP A 17 -2.03 5.62 -5.32
N ALA A 18 -1.46 4.70 -6.12
CA ALA A 18 -0.04 4.42 -6.11
C ALA A 18 0.81 5.65 -6.50
N LEU A 19 0.33 6.45 -7.46
CA LEU A 19 1.00 7.69 -7.85
C LEU A 19 0.78 8.81 -6.82
N ARG A 20 -0.49 9.02 -6.41
CA ARG A 20 -0.91 10.11 -5.53
C ARG A 20 -0.31 10.00 -4.14
N LEU A 21 -0.32 8.80 -3.57
CA LEU A 21 0.05 8.59 -2.17
C LEU A 21 1.55 8.36 -1.96
N ARG A 22 2.30 7.99 -3.02
CA ARG A 22 3.68 7.48 -2.89
C ARG A 22 3.76 6.44 -1.77
N PRO A 23 2.97 5.35 -1.88
CA PRO A 23 2.66 4.47 -0.77
C PRO A 23 3.90 3.70 -0.28
N ALA A 24 3.84 3.24 0.96
CA ALA A 24 4.83 2.33 1.52
C ALA A 24 4.98 1.07 0.66
N ARG A 25 6.22 0.61 0.50
CA ARG A 25 6.53 -0.68 -0.13
C ARG A 25 6.43 -1.76 0.93
N LEU A 26 5.23 -2.29 1.11
CA LEU A 26 4.93 -3.29 2.14
C LEU A 26 5.85 -4.50 2.03
N ALA A 27 6.14 -4.93 0.80
CA ALA A 27 7.12 -5.97 0.51
C ALA A 27 7.86 -5.68 -0.80
N VAL A 28 9.16 -5.93 -0.80
CA VAL A 28 10.00 -5.99 -2.00
C VAL A 28 10.53 -7.40 -2.13
N ILE A 29 10.23 -8.04 -3.25
CA ILE A 29 10.67 -9.40 -3.56
C ILE A 29 11.67 -9.35 -4.71
N SER A 30 12.81 -9.99 -4.53
CA SER A 30 13.82 -10.17 -5.58
C SER A 30 14.20 -11.63 -5.70
N LYS A 31 14.06 -12.19 -6.91
CA LYS A 31 14.37 -13.62 -7.18
C LYS A 31 13.69 -14.58 -6.19
N GLY A 32 12.43 -14.30 -5.84
CA GLY A 32 11.65 -15.11 -4.91
C GLY A 32 12.00 -14.93 -3.43
N LYS A 33 12.88 -13.99 -3.06
CA LYS A 33 13.24 -13.70 -1.67
C LYS A 33 12.69 -12.34 -1.25
N LEU A 34 12.15 -12.26 -0.03
CA LEU A 34 11.75 -11.01 0.61
C LEU A 34 13.01 -10.24 1.03
N VAL A 35 13.28 -9.10 0.41
CA VAL A 35 14.52 -8.33 0.65
C VAL A 35 14.31 -7.06 1.45
N SER A 36 13.07 -6.57 1.55
CA SER A 36 12.72 -5.39 2.35
C SER A 36 11.23 -5.40 2.68
N THR A 37 10.88 -4.87 3.85
CA THR A 37 9.51 -4.63 4.30
C THR A 37 9.39 -3.25 4.90
N GLN A 38 8.18 -2.70 4.84
CA GLN A 38 7.81 -1.46 5.53
C GLN A 38 6.42 -1.62 6.13
N PRO A 39 6.16 -1.03 7.31
CA PRO A 39 4.81 -1.01 7.88
C PRO A 39 3.87 -0.16 7.02
N ARG A 40 2.56 -0.35 7.19
CA ARG A 40 1.56 0.54 6.60
C ARG A 40 1.71 1.95 7.17
N ALA A 41 1.55 2.94 6.31
CA ALA A 41 1.62 4.35 6.68
C ALA A 41 0.25 4.89 7.11
N ASP A 42 -0.37 4.23 8.10
CA ASP A 42 -1.65 4.69 8.64
C ASP A 42 -1.44 5.99 9.45
N ALA A 43 -2.33 6.96 9.26
CA ALA A 43 -2.22 8.25 9.94
C ALA A 43 -2.89 8.18 11.32
N THR A 44 -2.18 8.60 12.36
CA THR A 44 -2.76 8.83 13.68
C THR A 44 -3.50 10.17 13.69
N MET A 45 -4.73 10.17 14.17
CA MET A 45 -5.64 11.32 14.17
C MET A 45 -6.09 11.66 15.59
N ASN A 46 -5.72 12.84 16.06
CA ASN A 46 -6.07 13.33 17.39
C ASN A 46 -7.26 14.29 17.32
N LEU A 47 -8.39 13.82 16.78
CA LEU A 47 -9.65 14.59 16.71
C LEU A 47 -10.74 13.92 17.55
N PRO A 48 -11.34 14.63 18.53
CA PRO A 48 -12.45 14.10 19.31
C PRO A 48 -13.59 13.62 18.42
N GLY A 49 -14.15 12.45 18.73
CA GLY A 49 -15.26 11.85 17.97
C GLY A 49 -14.88 11.29 16.59
N ARG A 50 -13.60 11.21 16.24
CA ARG A 50 -13.10 10.57 15.00
C ARG A 50 -12.27 9.33 15.32
N PRO A 51 -12.13 8.38 14.38
CA PRO A 51 -11.23 7.24 14.54
C PRO A 51 -9.78 7.70 14.71
N THR A 52 -9.08 7.11 15.69
CA THR A 52 -7.69 7.44 16.03
C THR A 52 -6.70 7.05 14.93
N ILE A 53 -7.04 6.08 14.08
CA ILE A 53 -6.18 5.60 12.99
C ILE A 53 -6.98 5.67 11.70
N LYS A 54 -6.39 6.23 10.65
CA LYS A 54 -7.03 6.34 9.33
C LYS A 54 -6.06 6.01 8.20
N ASN A 55 -6.45 5.07 7.35
CA ASN A 55 -5.74 4.80 6.10
C ASN A 55 -6.12 5.85 5.03
N ARG A 56 -5.18 6.17 4.14
CA ARG A 56 -5.33 7.21 3.09
C ARG A 56 -5.73 6.67 1.71
N ARG A 57 -5.82 5.34 1.56
CA ARG A 57 -6.34 4.69 0.35
C ARG A 57 -7.78 5.10 0.11
N HIS A 58 -8.12 5.38 -1.14
CA HIS A 58 -9.51 5.57 -1.51
C HIS A 58 -10.20 4.22 -1.72
N PRO A 59 -11.53 4.15 -1.53
CA PRO A 59 -12.30 2.98 -1.92
C PRO A 59 -12.11 2.72 -3.41
N ILE A 60 -11.86 1.47 -3.78
CA ILE A 60 -11.85 1.07 -5.18
C ILE A 60 -13.26 1.34 -5.74
N PRO A 61 -13.41 2.16 -6.79
CA PRO A 61 -14.69 2.32 -7.45
C PRO A 61 -15.18 0.94 -7.88
N GLN A 62 -16.40 0.56 -7.50
CA GLN A 62 -17.00 -0.66 -8.04
C GLN A 62 -17.17 -0.47 -9.53
N SER A 63 -16.37 -1.19 -10.33
CA SER A 63 -16.60 -1.28 -11.77
C SER A 63 -17.95 -1.96 -11.97
N ARG A 64 -18.83 -1.32 -12.75
CA ARG A 64 -19.98 -1.99 -13.36
C ARG A 64 -19.50 -3.06 -14.33
#